data_AF-A0A1C5EGD2-F1
#
_entry.id   AF-A0A1C5EGD2-F1
#
_cell.length_a   1.000
_cell.length_b   1.000
_cell.length_c   1.000
_cell.angle_alpha   90.00
_cell.angle_beta   90.00
_cell.angle_gamma   90.00
#
_symmetry.space_group_name_H-M   'P 1'
#
loop_
_entity.id
_entity.type
_entity.pdbx_description
1 polymer ?
#
loop_
_entity_poly.entity_id
_entity_poly.type
_entity_poly.pdbx_seq_one_letter_code
_entity_poly.pdbx_strand_id
1 'polypeptide(L)' 'RGFGETIRSINGSIECNGGNPGQVQSRIDAYQRFVQILGTTPGSNLSC' A
#
# COMPACT_ATOMS: atom_id res chain seq x y z
N ARG A 1 -2.80 -6.42 -10.30
CA ARG A 1 -1.49 -5.99 -9.76
C ARG A 1 -1.55 -4.50 -9.49
N GLY A 2 -1.05 -4.04 -8.35
CA GLY A 2 -1.13 -2.64 -7.89
C GLY A 2 -0.18 -2.38 -6.74
N PHE A 3 -0.40 -1.31 -5.98
CA PHE A 3 0.50 -0.90 -4.89
C PHE A 3 0.68 -1.97 -3.80
N GLY A 4 -0.28 -2.88 -3.62
CA GLY A 4 -0.14 -4.03 -2.72
C GLY A 4 1.06 -4.94 -3.03
N GLU A 5 1.49 -5.03 -4.30
CA GLU A 5 2.70 -5.78 -4.66
C GLU A 5 3.98 -5.08 -4.18
N THR A 6 3.97 -3.74 -4.13
CA THR A 6 5.06 -2.96 -3.55
C THR A 6 5.17 -3.24 -2.05
N ILE A 7 4.04 -3.23 -1.32
CA ILE A 7 4.02 -3.58 0.11
C ILE A 7 4.53 -5.02 0.31
N ARG A 8 4.05 -5.95 -0.54
CA ARG A 8 4.47 -7.35 -0.51
C ARG A 8 5.97 -7.52 -0.76
N SER A 9 6.53 -6.74 -1.68
CA SER A 9 7.97 -6.76 -2.00
C SER A 9 8.83 -6.16 -0.88
N ILE A 10 8.31 -5.17 -0.15
CA ILE A 10 9.02 -4.53 0.96
C ILE A 10 9.07 -5.45 2.19
N ASN A 11 7.92 -5.97 2.62
CA ASN A 11 7.85 -6.74 3.86
C ASN A 11 6.63 -7.67 3.93
N GLY A 12 6.28 -8.30 2.81
CA GLY A 12 5.03 -9.04 2.68
C GLY A 12 4.92 -10.28 3.56
N SER A 13 6.03 -10.84 4.04
CA SER A 13 6.04 -11.96 4.99
C SER A 13 5.53 -11.56 6.38
N ILE A 14 5.64 -10.28 6.74
CA ILE A 14 5.23 -9.76 8.06
C ILE A 14 3.92 -8.97 7.95
N GLU A 15 3.74 -8.20 6.88
CA GLU A 15 2.66 -7.21 6.81
C GLU A 15 1.40 -7.73 6.11
N CYS A 16 1.55 -8.50 5.03
CA CYS A 16 0.43 -8.93 4.19
C CYS A 16 -0.35 -10.12 4.78
N ASN A 17 -1.50 -10.44 4.17
CA ASN A 17 -2.36 -11.58 4.53
C ASN A 17 -2.82 -11.56 6.00
N GLY A 18 -3.00 -10.37 6.58
CA GLY A 18 -3.44 -10.18 7.97
C GLY A 18 -2.31 -10.14 9.00
N GLY A 19 -1.04 -10.19 8.59
CA GLY A 19 0.10 -10.18 9.53
C GLY A 19 0.24 -8.85 10.30
N ASN A 20 0.18 -7.71 9.59
CA ASN A 20 0.12 -6.40 10.23
C ASN A 20 -0.76 -5.41 9.42
N PRO A 21 -2.09 -5.49 9.57
CA PRO A 21 -3.02 -4.65 8.80
C PRO A 21 -2.84 -3.15 9.04
N GLY A 22 -2.44 -2.75 10.25
CA GLY A 22 -2.20 -1.34 10.58
C GLY A 22 -1.02 -0.75 9.79
N GLN A 23 0.05 -1.52 9.63
CA GLN A 23 1.20 -1.10 8.82
C GLN A 23 0.86 -1.04 7.33
N VAL A 24 0.08 -1.99 6.82
CA VAL A 24 -0.44 -1.95 5.44
C VAL A 24 -1.26 -0.68 5.21
N GLN A 25 -2.20 -0.37 6.11
CA GLN A 25 -3.02 0.83 6.01
C GLN A 25 -2.17 2.11 6.04
N SER A 26 -1.19 2.19 6.96
CA SER A 26 -0.28 3.33 7.03
C SER A 26 0.47 3.58 5.71
N ARG A 27 0.91 2.53 5.02
CA ARG A 27 1.55 2.64 3.70
C ARG A 27 0.57 3.10 2.63
N ILE A 28 -0.66 2.60 2.64
CA ILE A 28 -1.72 3.01 1.72
C ILE A 28 -2.04 4.49 1.90
N ASP A 29 -2.20 4.96 3.15
CA ASP A 29 -2.52 6.35 3.46
C ASP A 29 -1.40 7.30 2.99
N ALA A 30 -0.14 6.93 3.23
CA ALA A 30 1.01 7.70 2.75
C ALA A 30 1.05 7.75 1.22
N TYR A 31 0.83 6.61 0.55
CA TYR A 31 0.78 6.55 -0.91
C TYR A 31 -0.33 7.43 -1.50
N GLN A 32 -1.54 7.35 -0.93
CA GLN A 32 -2.67 8.18 -1.36
C GLN A 32 -2.38 9.68 -1.18
N ARG A 33 -1.76 10.07 -0.06
CA ARG A 33 -1.34 11.46 0.16
C ARG A 33 -0.36 11.94 -0.92
N PHE A 34 0.64 11.14 -1.28
CA PHE A 34 1.59 11.54 -2.32
C PHE A 34 0.94 11.64 -3.69
N VAL A 35 0.07 10.69 -4.02
CA VAL A 35 -0.68 10.69 -5.27
C VAL A 35 -1.56 11.93 -5.40
N GLN A 36 -2.22 12.35 -4.32
CA GLN A 36 -2.98 13.60 -4.27
C GLN A 36 -2.10 14.82 -4.54
N ILE A 37 -0.94 14.90 -3.89
CA ILE A 37 0.03 16.00 -4.11
C ILE A 37 0.49 16.05 -5.57
N LEU A 38 0.70 14.88 -6.19
CA LEU A 38 1.14 14.76 -7.57
C LEU A 38 0.02 14.94 -8.60
N GLY A 39 -1.23 15.14 -8.17
CA GLY A 39 -2.37 15.33 -9.07
C GLY A 39 -2.68 14.11 -9.95
N THR A 40 -2.38 12.91 -9.47
CA THR A 40 -2.63 11.66 -10.20
C THR A 40 -3.58 10.74 -9.42
N THR A 41 -3.80 9.51 -9.92
CA THR A 41 -4.69 8.53 -9.28
C THR A 41 -3.90 7.35 -8.69
N PRO A 42 -4.33 6.76 -7.56
CA PRO A 42 -3.59 5.70 -6.89
C PRO A 42 -3.76 4.33 -7.57
N GLY A 43 -4.68 4.23 -8.54
CA GLY A 43 -5.06 2.96 -9.16
C GLY A 43 -5.80 2.03 -8.20
N SER A 44 -5.79 0.74 -8.51
CA SER A 44 -6.48 -0.32 -7.75
C SER A 44 -5.50 -1.30 -7.11
N ASN A 45 -5.99 -2.23 -6.29
CA ASN A 45 -5.18 -3.24 -5.59
C ASN A 45 -4.10 -2.62 -4.68
N LEU A 46 -4.50 -1.71 -3.81
CA LEU A 46 -3.59 -1.00 -2.90
C LEU A 46 -3.13 -1.83 -1.72
N SER A 47 -3.93 -2.84 -1.33
CA SER A 47 -3.64 -3.71 -0.20
C SER A 47 -2.96 -5.00 -0.64
N CYS A 48 -2.23 -5.57 0.30
CA CYS A 48 -1.92 -6.97 0.44
C CYS A 48 -2.33 -7.40 1.87
#